data_AF-A0A6M1TB36-F1
#
_entry.id   AF-A0A6M1TB36-F1
#
_cell.length_a   1.000
_cell.length_b   1.000
_cell.length_c   1.000
_cell.angle_alpha   90.00
_cell.angle_beta   90.00
_cell.angle_gamma   90.00
#
_symmetry.space_group_name_H-M   'P 1'
#
loop_
_entity.id
_entity.type
_entity.pdbx_description
1 polymer ?
#
loop_
_entity_poly.entity_id
_entity_poly.type
_entity_poly.pdbx_seq_one_letter_code
_entity_poly.pdbx_strand_id
1 'polypeptide(L)'
;MEVLDGTTIFWLIALGMVVGALAKLAMWDTTIDMVPNLAAGVAGSLVMGGVTVSLQLPGGFLFAMLGSLSILFILNVFHQQSEEVH
;
A
#
# COMPACT_ATOMS: atom_id res chain seq x y z
N MET A 1 9.81 3.08 -21.44
CA MET A 1 10.41 2.44 -20.25
C MET A 1 9.93 3.23 -19.06
N GLU A 2 9.38 2.56 -18.05
CA GLU A 2 9.09 3.24 -16.77
C GLU A 2 10.44 3.60 -16.14
N VAL A 3 10.58 4.86 -15.72
CA VAL A 3 11.81 5.40 -15.11
C VAL A 3 11.43 5.85 -13.72
N LEU A 4 12.24 5.53 -12.72
CA LEU A 4 12.00 5.98 -11.34
C LEU A 4 12.40 7.45 -11.21
N ASP A 5 11.53 8.33 -11.70
CA ASP A 5 11.66 9.78 -11.60
C ASP A 5 10.74 10.35 -10.51
N GLY A 6 10.86 11.66 -10.24
CA GLY A 6 10.03 12.32 -9.23
C GLY A 6 8.53 12.20 -9.52
N THR A 7 8.14 12.20 -10.80
CA THR A 7 6.76 12.01 -11.23
C THR A 7 6.24 10.63 -10.85
N THR A 8 7.00 9.59 -11.12
CA THR A 8 6.64 8.20 -10.80
C THR A 8 6.54 8.00 -9.30
N ILE A 9 7.50 8.52 -8.53
CA ILE A 9 7.46 8.46 -7.07
C ILE A 9 6.21 9.16 -6.52
N PHE A 10 5.89 10.36 -7.03
CA PHE A 10 4.67 11.07 -6.64
C PHE A 10 3.42 10.22 -6.89
N TRP A 11 3.31 9.59 -8.06
CA TRP A 11 2.17 8.74 -8.39
C TRP A 11 2.11 7.45 -7.56
N LEU A 12 3.25 6.85 -7.22
CA LEU A 12 3.30 5.71 -6.31
C LEU A 12 2.81 6.08 -4.91
N ILE A 13 3.21 7.26 -4.39
CA ILE A 13 2.71 7.76 -3.11
C ILE A 13 1.20 8.02 -3.19
N ALA A 14 0.74 8.72 -4.23
CA ALA A 14 -0.68 9.01 -4.42
C ALA A 14 -1.51 7.71 -4.49
N LEU A 15 -1.06 6.71 -5.25
CA LEU A 15 -1.70 5.41 -5.33
C LEU A 15 -1.77 4.74 -3.95
N GLY A 16 -0.65 4.69 -3.22
CA GLY A 16 -0.61 4.06 -1.90
C GLY A 16 -1.53 4.75 -0.89
N MET A 17 -1.63 6.08 -0.92
CA MET A 17 -2.60 6.83 -0.10
C MET A 17 -4.05 6.50 -0.48
N VAL A 18 -4.37 6.44 -1.78
CA VAL A 18 -5.72 6.11 -2.24
C VAL A 18 -6.08 4.68 -1.82
N VAL A 19 -5.19 3.71 -2.03
CA VAL A 19 -5.40 2.31 -1.64
C VAL A 19 -5.55 2.18 -0.13
N GLY A 20 -4.71 2.87 0.66
CA GLY A 20 -4.84 2.91 2.12
C GLY A 20 -6.17 3.51 2.58
N ALA A 21 -6.62 4.61 1.97
CA ALA A 21 -7.91 5.20 2.30
C ALA A 21 -9.08 4.27 1.95
N LEU A 22 -9.04 3.65 0.77
CA LEU A 22 -10.07 2.71 0.34
C LEU A 22 -10.11 1.46 1.23
N ALA A 23 -8.95 0.93 1.63
CA ALA A 23 -8.89 -0.21 2.55
C ALA A 23 -9.52 0.13 3.91
N LYS A 24 -9.22 1.32 4.48
CA LYS A 24 -9.84 1.78 5.73
C LYS A 24 -11.35 1.93 5.57
N LEU A 25 -11.81 2.52 4.47
CA LEU A 25 -13.25 2.66 4.19
C LEU A 25 -13.95 1.30 4.02
N ALA A 26 -13.31 0.33 3.37
CA ALA A 26 -13.88 -1.00 3.15
C ALA A 26 -13.98 -1.82 4.45
N MET A 27 -13.04 -1.65 5.37
CA MET A 27 -12.94 -2.44 6.61
C MET A 27 -13.41 -1.67 7.86
N TRP A 28 -13.78 -0.39 7.75
CA TRP A 28 -14.32 0.46 8.82
C TRP A 28 -13.49 0.40 10.12
N ASP A 29 -14.06 -0.16 11.20
CA ASP A 29 -13.50 -0.16 12.55
C ASP A 29 -12.57 -1.35 12.82
N THR A 30 -12.51 -2.34 11.93
CA THR A 30 -11.71 -3.56 12.16
C THR A 30 -10.22 -3.38 11.82
N THR A 31 -9.77 -2.14 11.66
CA THR A 31 -8.45 -1.81 11.12
C THR A 31 -7.76 -0.75 11.94
N ILE A 32 -6.44 -0.69 11.80
CA ILE A 32 -5.62 0.35 12.42
C ILE A 32 -6.12 1.76 12.06
N ASP A 33 -5.69 2.75 12.84
CA ASP A 33 -6.02 4.16 12.58
C ASP A 33 -5.73 4.59 11.13
N MET A 34 -6.45 5.63 10.68
CA MET A 34 -6.35 6.11 9.30
C MET A 34 -4.92 6.47 8.89
N VAL A 35 -4.17 7.18 9.75
CA VAL A 35 -2.80 7.62 9.45
C VAL A 35 -1.84 6.45 9.22
N PRO A 36 -1.70 5.47 10.13
CA PRO A 36 -0.83 4.32 9.89
C PRO A 36 -1.32 3.45 8.72
N ASN A 37 -2.63 3.38 8.47
CA ASN A 37 -3.16 2.68 7.28
C ASN A 37 -2.73 3.36 5.97
N LEU A 38 -2.80 4.70 5.90
CA LEU A 38 -2.29 5.44 4.74
C LEU A 38 -0.79 5.25 4.54
N ALA A 39 -0.01 5.34 5.62
CA ALA A 39 1.44 5.16 5.58
C ALA A 39 1.83 3.75 5.10
N ALA A 40 1.11 2.72 5.56
CA ALA A 40 1.29 1.35 5.12
C ALA A 40 1.00 1.15 3.63
N GLY A 41 -0.08 1.75 3.13
CA GLY A 41 -0.41 1.74 1.70
C GLY A 41 0.70 2.39 0.86
N VAL A 42 1.21 3.55 1.29
CA VAL A 42 2.34 4.23 0.64
C VAL A 42 3.60 3.37 0.65
N ALA A 43 3.93 2.75 1.78
CA ALA A 43 5.11 1.88 1.90
C ALA A 43 5.03 0.70 0.92
N GLY A 44 3.88 0.02 0.84
CA GLY A 44 3.70 -1.11 -0.08
C GLY A 44 3.76 -0.71 -1.55
N SER A 45 3.17 0.44 -1.90
CA SER A 45 3.24 1.01 -3.23
C SER A 45 4.67 1.34 -3.66
N LEU A 46 5.42 2.03 -2.80
CA LEU A 46 6.78 2.44 -3.10
C LEU A 46 7.73 1.24 -3.22
N VAL A 47 7.62 0.28 -2.30
CA VAL A 47 8.47 -0.92 -2.32
C VAL A 47 8.21 -1.73 -3.57
N MET A 48 6.96 -2.13 -3.85
CA MET A 48 6.69 -2.96 -5.02
C MET A 48 6.81 -2.19 -6.33
N GLY A 49 6.32 -0.95 -6.41
CA GLY A 49 6.50 -0.11 -7.59
C GLY A 49 7.98 0.10 -7.91
N GLY A 50 8.80 0.39 -6.91
CA GLY A 50 10.24 0.53 -7.07
C GLY A 50 10.93 -0.75 -7.55
N VAL A 51 10.55 -1.91 -7.00
CA VAL A 51 11.06 -3.21 -7.44
C VAL A 51 10.67 -3.51 -8.90
N THR A 52 9.41 -3.28 -9.27
CA THR A 52 8.92 -3.53 -10.63
C THR A 52 9.64 -2.64 -11.65
N VAL A 53 9.84 -1.36 -11.34
CA VAL A 53 10.61 -0.43 -12.18
C VAL A 53 12.07 -0.89 -12.30
N SER A 54 12.70 -1.31 -11.20
CA SER A 54 14.09 -1.76 -11.18
C SER A 54 14.31 -3.03 -12.01
N LEU A 55 13.33 -3.94 -12.01
CA LEU A 55 13.35 -5.18 -12.79
C LEU A 55 12.85 -4.99 -14.23
N GLN A 56 12.49 -3.76 -14.61
CA GLN A 56 11.96 -3.44 -15.94
C GLN A 56 10.71 -4.26 -16.32
N LEU A 57 9.92 -4.62 -15.31
CA LEU A 57 8.69 -5.38 -15.50
C LEU A 57 7.56 -4.43 -15.96
N PRO A 58 6.69 -4.86 -16.89
CA PRO A 58 5.55 -4.07 -17.28
C PRO A 58 4.51 -4.01 -16.14
N GLY A 59 3.83 -2.87 -16.00
CA GLY A 59 2.70 -2.72 -15.08
C GLY A 59 3.09 -2.29 -13.65
N GLY A 60 4.09 -1.40 -13.50
CA GLY A 60 4.54 -0.85 -12.21
C GLY A 60 3.41 -0.49 -11.25
N PHE A 61 2.38 0.19 -11.74
CA PHE A 61 1.23 0.61 -10.93
C PHE A 61 0.36 -0.54 -10.41
N LEU A 62 0.18 -1.60 -11.19
CA LEU A 62 -0.58 -2.77 -10.74
C LEU A 62 0.17 -3.49 -9.62
N PHE A 63 1.48 -3.69 -9.79
CA PHE A 63 2.31 -4.31 -8.76
C PHE A 63 2.44 -3.44 -7.50
N ALA A 64 2.51 -2.12 -7.65
CA ALA A 64 2.46 -1.18 -6.54
C ALA A 64 1.13 -1.25 -5.77
N MET A 65 0.00 -1.34 -6.47
CA MET A 65 -1.31 -1.55 -5.85
C MET A 65 -1.34 -2.88 -5.08
N LEU A 66 -0.86 -3.97 -5.69
CA LEU A 66 -0.78 -5.27 -5.04
C LEU A 66 0.10 -5.24 -3.79
N GLY A 67 1.28 -4.60 -3.86
CA GLY A 67 2.17 -4.42 -2.72
C GLY A 67 1.50 -3.64 -1.58
N SER A 68 0.77 -2.58 -1.93
CA SER A 68 -0.03 -1.80 -0.95
C SER A 68 -1.06 -2.69 -0.26
N LEU A 69 -1.87 -3.42 -1.03
CA LEU A 69 -2.90 -4.32 -0.49
C LEU A 69 -2.31 -5.44 0.37
N SER A 70 -1.19 -6.03 -0.04
CA SER A 70 -0.52 -7.08 0.73
C SER A 70 -0.05 -6.58 2.11
N ILE A 71 0.60 -5.41 2.17
CA ILE A 71 1.04 -4.84 3.45
C ILE A 71 -0.15 -4.47 4.34
N LEU A 72 -1.17 -3.84 3.75
CA LEU A 72 -2.40 -3.47 4.47
C LEU A 72 -3.12 -4.70 5.02
N PHE A 73 -3.22 -5.77 4.22
CA PHE A 73 -3.82 -7.03 4.65
C PHE A 73 -3.06 -7.61 5.85
N ILE A 74 -1.74 -7.71 5.77
CA ILE A 74 -0.90 -8.23 6.86
C ILE A 74 -1.11 -7.40 8.13
N LEU A 75 -0.99 -6.07 8.04
CA LEU A 75 -1.13 -5.20 9.19
C LEU A 75 -2.51 -5.27 9.83
N ASN A 76 -3.57 -5.23 9.03
CA ASN A 76 -4.93 -5.24 9.54
C ASN A 76 -5.33 -6.61 10.12
N VAL A 77 -4.86 -7.73 9.53
CA VAL A 77 -5.07 -9.07 10.10
C VAL A 77 -4.40 -9.19 11.47
N PHE A 78 -3.14 -8.77 11.60
CA PHE A 78 -2.44 -8.85 12.89
C PHE A 78 -3.04 -7.89 13.93
N HIS A 79 -3.52 -6.73 13.51
CA HIS A 79 -4.22 -5.80 14.41
C HIS A 79 -5.51 -6.43 14.95
N GLN A 80 -6.34 -6.98 14.06
CA GLN A 80 -7.59 -7.63 14.45
C GLN A 80 -7.35 -8.81 15.40
N GLN A 81 -6.32 -9.64 15.14
CA GLN A 81 -5.95 -10.72 16.06
C GLN A 81 -5.51 -10.22 17.43
N SER A 82 -4.85 -9.06 17.50
CA SER A 82 -4.45 -8.46 18.77
C SER A 82 -5.65 -7.96 19.57
N GLU A 83 -6.70 -7.46 18.92
CA GLU A 83 -7.93 -7.03 19.59
C GLU A 83 -8.77 -8.21 20.08
N GLU A 84 -8.87 -9.31 19.32
CA GLU A 84 -9.64 -10.50 19.73
C GLU A 84 -9.05 -11.26 20.93
N VAL A 85 -7.76 -11.09 21.21
CA VAL A 85 -7.05 -11.75 22.32
C VAL A 85 -7.14 -10.95 23.64
N HIS A 86 -7.62 -9.69 23.58
CA HIS A 86 -7.78 -8.81 24.74
C HIS A 86 -9.25 -8.64 25.16
#